data_AF-A0A7J8MA17-F1
#
_entry.id   AF-A0A7J8MA17-F1
#
_cell.length_a   1.000
_cell.length_b   1.000
_cell.length_c   1.000
_cell.angle_alpha   90.00
_cell.angle_beta   90.00
_cell.angle_gamma   90.00
#
_symmetry.space_group_name_H-M   'P 1'
#
loop_
_entity.id
_entity.type
_entity.pdbx_description
1 polymer ?
#
loop_
_entity_poly.entity_id
_entity_poly.type
_entity_poly.pdbx_seq_one_letter_code
_entity_poly.pdbx_strand_id
1 'polypeptide(L)'
;MSDDPQRAKRITIIAICSCLLVAMVIVVAVGVNIDKDDSNEKNDKDNKNSRAYVSKKAIESICQPTDFKKTCEEEIGAEAGNATDTNDLIQAAFKAAMKFVSRAAQNSTTLRNLQKDPRTKKALDICIQLMTYSINELQKSFNKIDRFELTMLNEILADLRIWLSATITNQETCIEGFKNTTTDAGEKMKKALNISMQLSRNGLAIVTELSKGFHELNVEGRQRRRRLLGKKEVTVIGGKPKSDLSSIFSRRLLQANQHTQNGVKADVVVAKDGSGGFKKIKDAINRIPLNATKPFVIYIKEGVYEENLEFGYRMIN
;
A
#
# COMPACT_ATOMS: atom_id res chain seq x y z
N MET A 1 50.80 -34.38 39.72
CA MET A 1 49.41 -34.62 39.30
C MET A 1 48.99 -33.38 38.53
N SER A 2 49.17 -33.37 37.22
CA SER A 2 48.97 -32.17 36.39
C SER A 2 47.61 -32.29 35.72
N ASP A 3 46.67 -31.43 36.11
CA ASP A 3 45.35 -31.37 35.51
C ASP A 3 45.45 -30.87 34.06
N ASP A 4 45.01 -31.71 33.13
CA ASP A 4 45.00 -31.44 31.69
C ASP A 4 43.84 -30.48 31.33
N PRO A 5 44.13 -29.23 30.91
CA PRO A 5 43.11 -28.24 30.57
C PRO A 5 42.26 -28.63 29.35
N GLN A 6 42.68 -29.60 28.54
CA GLN A 6 41.85 -30.14 27.46
C GLN A 6 40.75 -31.07 27.96
N ARG A 7 40.96 -31.75 29.09
CA ARG A 7 39.98 -32.66 29.68
C ARG A 7 38.78 -31.90 30.27
N ALA A 8 39.03 -30.76 30.92
CA ALA A 8 37.99 -29.88 31.42
C ALA A 8 37.10 -29.30 30.30
N LYS A 9 37.71 -28.85 29.19
CA LYS A 9 36.96 -28.34 28.03
C LYS A 9 36.07 -29.41 27.37
N ARG A 10 36.55 -30.65 27.28
CA ARG A 10 35.74 -31.77 26.75
C ARG A 10 34.55 -32.10 27.65
N ILE A 11 34.73 -32.05 28.97
CA ILE A 11 33.65 -32.28 29.94
C ILE A 11 32.58 -31.16 29.85
N THR A 12 32.99 -29.90 29.70
CA THR A 12 32.06 -28.78 29.52
C THR A 12 31.24 -28.91 28.23
N ILE A 13 31.86 -29.32 27.12
CA ILE A 13 31.15 -29.51 25.84
C ILE A 13 30.15 -30.66 25.93
N ILE A 14 30.54 -31.79 26.55
CA ILE A 14 29.64 -32.93 26.74
C ILE A 14 28.45 -32.56 27.62
N ALA A 15 28.66 -31.78 28.69
CA ALA A 15 27.59 -31.31 29.56
C ALA A 15 26.59 -30.39 28.82
N ILE A 16 27.10 -29.45 28.02
CA ILE A 16 26.25 -28.53 27.24
C ILE A 16 25.45 -29.29 26.18
N CYS A 17 26.07 -30.23 25.46
CA CYS A 17 25.38 -31.05 24.46
C CYS A 17 24.30 -31.94 25.10
N SER A 18 24.56 -32.55 26.26
CA SER A 18 23.56 -33.32 26.99
C SER A 18 22.39 -32.46 27.46
N CYS A 19 22.64 -31.23 27.95
CA CYS A 19 21.57 -30.31 28.32
C CYS A 19 20.70 -29.88 27.11
N LEU A 20 21.31 -29.61 25.95
CA LEU A 20 20.59 -29.26 24.74
C LEU A 20 19.74 -30.42 24.20
N LEU A 21 20.24 -31.65 24.29
CA LEU A 21 19.49 -32.85 23.89
C LEU A 21 18.29 -33.09 24.81
N VAL A 22 18.45 -32.93 26.13
CA VAL A 22 17.33 -33.07 27.08
C VAL A 22 16.27 -31.98 26.85
N ALA A 23 16.69 -30.74 26.57
CA ALA A 23 15.75 -29.66 26.24
C ALA A 23 14.97 -29.94 24.94
N MET A 24 15.62 -30.47 23.91
CA MET A 24 14.96 -30.89 22.66
C MET A 24 13.98 -32.05 22.88
N VAL A 25 14.34 -33.05 23.69
CA VAL A 25 13.44 -34.17 24.01
C VAL A 25 12.23 -33.70 24.80
N ILE A 26 12.36 -32.73 25.72
CA ILE A 26 11.22 -32.14 26.43
C ILE A 26 10.31 -31.37 25.45
N VAL A 27 10.87 -30.58 24.53
CA VAL A 27 10.08 -29.86 23.52
C VAL A 27 9.33 -30.82 22.59
N VAL A 28 9.95 -31.93 22.17
CA VAL A 28 9.30 -32.95 21.33
C VAL A 28 8.27 -33.76 22.13
N ALA A 29 8.53 -34.12 23.39
CA ALA A 29 7.56 -34.84 24.22
C ALA A 29 6.31 -34.00 24.54
N VAL A 30 6.46 -32.68 24.72
CA VAL A 30 5.34 -31.75 24.88
C VAL A 30 4.65 -31.46 23.54
N GLY A 31 5.38 -31.47 22.43
CA GLY A 31 4.84 -31.23 21.09
C GLY A 31 4.08 -32.39 20.44
N VAL A 32 4.24 -33.63 20.94
CA VAL A 32 3.67 -34.83 20.30
C VAL A 32 2.45 -35.41 21.04
N ASN A 33 2.11 -34.92 22.23
CA ASN A 33 0.92 -35.37 22.98
C ASN A 33 -0.32 -34.49 22.77
N ILE A 34 -0.61 -34.12 21.52
CA ILE A 34 -1.90 -33.56 21.12
C ILE A 34 -2.41 -34.38 19.94
N ASP A 35 -2.99 -35.54 20.26
CA ASP A 35 -4.28 -35.96 19.71
C ASP A 35 -4.74 -37.30 20.32
N LYS A 36 -5.76 -37.23 21.17
CA LYS A 36 -6.98 -38.06 21.12
C LYS A 36 -7.97 -37.62 22.18
N ASP A 37 -9.20 -37.41 21.72
CA ASP A 37 -10.41 -36.93 22.40
C ASP A 37 -10.64 -37.48 23.81
N ASP A 38 -11.08 -36.60 24.71
CA ASP A 38 -12.43 -36.76 25.28
C ASP A 38 -12.94 -35.44 25.87
N SER A 39 -14.25 -35.23 25.68
CA SER A 39 -15.06 -34.07 26.03
C SER A 39 -14.70 -33.39 27.36
N ASN A 40 -14.36 -32.09 27.32
CA ASN A 40 -14.58 -31.18 28.44
C ASN A 40 -14.53 -29.70 28.01
N GLU A 41 -15.60 -28.98 28.33
CA GLU A 41 -15.91 -27.57 28.07
C GLU A 41 -15.02 -26.60 28.90
N LYS A 42 -13.73 -26.91 29.06
CA LYS A 42 -12.72 -26.09 29.77
C LYS A 42 -11.51 -25.69 28.91
N ASN A 43 -11.38 -26.24 27.70
CA ASN A 43 -10.22 -26.01 26.82
C ASN A 43 -10.27 -24.71 25.99
N ASP A 44 -11.34 -23.93 26.09
CA ASP A 44 -11.57 -22.80 25.19
C ASP A 44 -10.88 -21.50 25.67
N LYS A 45 -10.61 -21.36 26.98
CA LYS A 45 -9.94 -20.18 27.56
C LYS A 45 -8.42 -20.21 27.40
N ASP A 46 -7.79 -21.37 27.61
CA ASP A 46 -6.33 -21.50 27.49
C ASP A 46 -5.87 -21.44 26.02
N ASN A 47 -6.66 -21.99 25.11
CA ASN A 47 -6.41 -21.88 23.66
C ASN A 47 -6.61 -20.45 23.14
N LYS A 48 -7.62 -19.71 23.64
CA LYS A 48 -7.81 -18.28 23.31
C LYS A 48 -6.67 -17.41 23.83
N ASN A 49 -6.20 -17.64 25.06
CA ASN A 49 -5.06 -16.89 25.62
C ASN A 49 -3.76 -17.16 24.84
N SER A 50 -3.52 -18.40 24.43
CA SER A 50 -2.35 -18.77 23.62
C SER A 50 -2.39 -18.15 22.21
N ARG A 51 -3.54 -18.23 21.51
CA ARG A 51 -3.71 -17.60 20.19
C ARG A 51 -3.59 -16.08 20.24
N ALA A 52 -4.15 -15.45 21.27
CA ALA A 52 -4.01 -14.01 21.47
C ALA A 52 -2.54 -13.59 21.69
N TYR A 53 -1.76 -14.39 22.42
CA TYR A 53 -0.32 -14.16 22.60
C TYR A 53 0.46 -14.29 21.29
N VAL A 54 0.21 -15.34 20.50
CA VAL A 54 0.85 -15.56 19.19
C VAL A 54 0.50 -14.43 18.22
N SER A 55 -0.78 -14.04 18.16
CA SER A 55 -1.25 -12.91 17.35
C SER A 55 -0.52 -11.62 17.72
N LYS A 56 -0.44 -11.30 19.02
CA LYS A 56 0.29 -10.12 19.50
C LYS A 56 1.75 -10.13 19.07
N LYS A 57 2.45 -11.27 19.17
CA LYS A 57 3.85 -11.39 18.75
C LYS A 57 4.03 -11.20 17.24
N ALA A 58 3.12 -11.74 16.43
CA ALA A 58 3.13 -11.54 14.98
C ALA A 58 2.91 -10.07 14.62
N ILE A 59 1.97 -9.40 15.29
CA ILE A 59 1.70 -7.96 15.11
C ILE A 59 2.92 -7.12 15.51
N GLU A 60 3.52 -7.39 16.68
CA GLU A 60 4.76 -6.71 17.12
C GLU A 60 5.87 -6.84 16.07
N SER A 61 5.99 -8.01 15.42
CA SER A 61 6.96 -8.25 14.35
C SER A 61 6.65 -7.44 13.09
N ILE A 62 5.39 -7.42 12.65
CA ILE A 62 4.96 -6.65 11.46
C ILE A 62 5.19 -5.15 11.68
N CYS A 63 4.97 -4.66 12.91
CA CYS A 63 5.06 -3.25 13.24
C CYS A 63 6.49 -2.78 13.57
N GLN A 64 7.48 -3.68 13.67
CA GLN A 64 8.88 -3.31 13.98
C GLN A 64 9.49 -2.21 13.11
N PRO A 65 9.34 -2.21 11.77
CA PRO A 65 9.99 -1.22 10.91
C PRO A 65 9.26 0.13 10.88
N THR A 66 8.21 0.31 11.68
CA THR A 66 7.34 1.48 11.61
C THR A 66 7.68 2.53 12.65
N ASP A 67 7.51 3.81 12.31
CA ASP A 67 7.67 4.92 13.26
C ASP A 67 6.50 5.04 14.24
N PHE A 68 5.28 4.64 13.82
CA PHE A 68 4.08 4.68 14.66
C PHE A 68 3.71 3.28 15.16
N LYS A 69 4.64 2.63 15.88
CA LYS A 69 4.50 1.25 16.38
C LYS A 69 3.23 1.03 17.20
N LYS A 70 2.97 1.93 18.15
CA LYS A 70 1.78 1.85 19.01
C LYS A 70 0.48 1.81 18.20
N THR A 71 0.31 2.75 17.27
CA THR A 71 -0.86 2.81 16.39
C THR A 71 -0.93 1.61 15.46
N CYS A 72 0.21 1.11 14.98
CA CYS A 72 0.27 -0.12 14.19
C CYS A 72 -0.30 -1.31 14.98
N GLU A 73 0.22 -1.53 16.19
CA GLU A 73 -0.14 -2.67 17.03
C GLU A 73 -1.60 -2.60 17.51
N GLU A 74 -2.04 -1.43 17.96
CA GLU A 74 -3.39 -1.20 18.47
C GLU A 74 -4.45 -1.43 17.38
N GLU A 75 -4.25 -0.84 16.19
CA GLU A 75 -5.28 -0.88 15.14
C GLU A 75 -5.29 -2.21 14.39
N ILE A 76 -4.14 -2.86 14.20
CA ILE A 76 -4.11 -4.23 13.64
C ILE A 76 -4.73 -5.20 14.64
N GLY A 77 -4.38 -5.12 15.93
CA GLY A 77 -4.96 -5.99 16.96
C GLY A 77 -6.48 -5.85 17.07
N ALA A 78 -6.98 -4.61 17.01
CA ALA A 78 -8.42 -4.34 17.05
C ALA A 78 -9.19 -4.90 15.84
N GLU A 79 -8.57 -4.93 14.66
CA GLU A 79 -9.21 -5.39 13.42
C GLU A 79 -8.99 -6.88 13.15
N ALA A 80 -7.87 -7.45 13.59
CA ALA A 80 -7.49 -8.84 13.41
C ALA A 80 -8.12 -9.80 14.44
N GLY A 81 -8.48 -9.30 15.63
CA GLY A 81 -8.96 -10.15 16.72
C GLY A 81 -7.92 -11.19 17.14
N ASN A 82 -8.24 -12.47 16.96
CA ASN A 82 -7.35 -13.59 17.29
C ASN A 82 -6.66 -14.21 16.06
N ALA A 83 -6.65 -13.51 14.92
CA ALA A 83 -5.95 -13.98 13.73
C ALA A 83 -4.44 -14.09 14.00
N THR A 84 -3.86 -15.20 13.55
CA THR A 84 -2.42 -15.48 13.73
C THR A 84 -1.69 -15.59 12.39
N ASP A 85 -2.43 -15.78 11.29
CA ASP A 85 -1.86 -15.85 9.96
C ASP A 85 -1.39 -14.47 9.48
N THR A 86 -0.23 -14.43 8.82
CA THR A 86 0.39 -13.17 8.41
C THR A 86 -0.45 -12.44 7.34
N ASN A 87 -1.07 -13.17 6.41
CA ASN A 87 -1.93 -12.58 5.39
C ASN A 87 -3.17 -11.97 6.02
N ASP A 88 -3.79 -12.66 6.98
CA ASP A 88 -4.94 -12.14 7.74
C ASP A 88 -4.58 -10.85 8.50
N LEU A 89 -3.40 -10.80 9.12
CA LEU A 89 -2.91 -9.61 9.82
C LEU A 89 -2.64 -8.43 8.86
N ILE A 90 -2.08 -8.70 7.69
CA ILE A 90 -1.88 -7.68 6.65
C ILE A 90 -3.23 -7.18 6.13
N GLN A 91 -4.17 -8.08 5.85
CA GLN A 91 -5.52 -7.74 5.44
C GLN A 91 -6.24 -6.90 6.51
N ALA A 92 -6.07 -7.24 7.79
CA ALA A 92 -6.58 -6.46 8.91
C ALA A 92 -5.98 -5.04 8.94
N ALA A 93 -4.68 -4.89 8.67
CA ALA A 93 -4.04 -3.56 8.59
C ALA A 93 -4.66 -2.68 7.50
N PHE A 94 -4.93 -3.22 6.30
CA PHE A 94 -5.60 -2.48 5.23
C PHE A 94 -7.06 -2.16 5.56
N LYS A 95 -7.79 -3.09 6.19
CA LYS A 95 -9.16 -2.84 6.68
C LYS A 95 -9.19 -1.72 7.71
N ALA A 96 -8.26 -1.73 8.67
CA ALA A 96 -8.11 -0.65 9.65
C ALA A 96 -7.83 0.69 8.96
N ALA A 97 -6.88 0.73 8.02
CA ALA A 97 -6.59 1.96 7.26
C ALA A 97 -7.82 2.49 6.52
N MET A 98 -8.54 1.64 5.76
CA MET A 98 -9.76 2.02 5.03
C MET A 98 -10.85 2.53 5.98
N LYS A 99 -11.03 1.90 7.14
CA LYS A 99 -11.98 2.30 8.17
C LYS A 99 -11.71 3.72 8.68
N PHE A 100 -10.46 4.07 8.99
CA PHE A 100 -10.14 5.44 9.45
C PHE A 100 -10.23 6.48 8.33
N VAL A 101 -9.83 6.14 7.10
CA VAL A 101 -10.01 7.05 5.95
C VAL A 101 -11.51 7.29 5.69
N SER A 102 -12.34 6.25 5.77
CA SER A 102 -13.80 6.37 5.65
C SER A 102 -14.41 7.25 6.75
N ARG A 103 -13.95 7.11 7.99
CA ARG A 103 -14.36 8.01 9.10
C ARG A 103 -13.97 9.45 8.82
N ALA A 104 -12.77 9.69 8.28
CA ALA A 104 -12.34 11.05 7.91
C ALA A 104 -13.21 11.64 6.77
N ALA A 105 -13.61 10.83 5.79
CA ALA A 105 -14.55 11.25 4.74
C ALA A 105 -15.94 11.63 5.31
N GLN A 106 -16.46 10.81 6.23
CA GLN A 106 -17.72 11.09 6.93
C GLN A 106 -17.63 12.37 7.78
N ASN A 107 -16.55 12.53 8.55
CA ASN A 107 -16.29 13.75 9.31
C ASN A 107 -16.21 14.99 8.40
N SER A 108 -15.56 14.87 7.24
CA SER A 108 -15.51 15.94 6.25
C SER A 108 -16.92 16.35 5.79
N THR A 109 -17.79 15.36 5.55
CA THR A 109 -19.20 15.58 5.17
C THR A 109 -19.97 16.29 6.28
N THR A 110 -19.82 15.85 7.52
CA THR A 110 -20.46 16.47 8.69
C THR A 110 -20.00 17.93 8.86
N LEU A 111 -18.68 18.17 8.83
CA LEU A 111 -18.11 19.52 8.95
C LEU A 111 -18.58 20.43 7.81
N ARG A 112 -18.69 19.88 6.59
CA ARG A 112 -19.13 20.63 5.41
C ARG A 112 -20.54 21.17 5.60
N ASN A 113 -21.44 20.34 6.12
CA ASN A 113 -22.85 20.69 6.32
C ASN A 113 -23.02 21.75 7.42
N LEU A 114 -22.13 21.78 8.41
CA LEU A 114 -22.12 22.76 9.50
C LEU A 114 -21.48 24.10 9.08
N GLN A 115 -20.69 24.10 8.01
CA GLN A 115 -19.92 25.27 7.63
C GLN A 115 -20.76 26.31 6.89
N LYS A 116 -20.46 27.59 7.10
CA LYS A 116 -21.04 28.71 6.34
C LYS A 116 -20.04 29.32 5.36
N ASP A 117 -18.76 29.32 5.71
CA ASP A 117 -17.69 29.86 4.85
C ASP A 117 -17.55 29.06 3.53
N PRO A 118 -17.72 29.70 2.35
CA PRO A 118 -17.65 29.02 1.06
C PRO A 118 -16.28 28.40 0.77
N ARG A 119 -15.19 29.03 1.23
CA ARG A 119 -13.84 28.54 0.99
C ARG A 119 -13.60 27.24 1.77
N THR A 120 -14.00 27.21 3.04
CA THR A 120 -13.92 26.00 3.86
C THR A 120 -14.86 24.90 3.36
N LYS A 121 -16.07 25.22 2.87
CA LYS A 121 -16.93 24.21 2.23
C LYS A 121 -16.22 23.54 1.06
N LYS A 122 -15.60 24.33 0.18
CA LYS A 122 -14.86 23.81 -0.97
C LYS A 122 -13.65 22.98 -0.55
N ALA A 123 -12.92 23.39 0.50
CA ALA A 123 -11.83 22.59 1.07
C ALA A 123 -12.33 21.22 1.58
N LEU A 124 -13.51 21.19 2.22
CA LEU A 124 -14.13 19.95 2.70
C LEU A 124 -14.64 19.07 1.55
N ASP A 125 -15.18 19.65 0.47
CA ASP A 125 -15.52 18.91 -0.76
C ASP A 125 -14.29 18.22 -1.36
N ILE A 126 -13.17 18.94 -1.44
CA ILE A 126 -11.89 18.39 -1.89
C ILE A 126 -11.42 17.27 -0.96
N CYS A 127 -11.53 17.44 0.36
CA CYS A 127 -11.19 16.38 1.31
C CYS A 127 -12.03 15.12 1.14
N ILE A 128 -13.35 15.23 0.95
CA ILE A 128 -14.23 14.08 0.69
C ILE A 128 -13.75 13.33 -0.56
N GLN A 129 -13.44 14.05 -1.63
CA GLN A 129 -12.93 13.48 -2.87
C GLN A 129 -11.59 12.77 -2.66
N LEU A 130 -10.63 13.43 -2.01
CA LEU A 130 -9.31 12.86 -1.74
C LEU A 130 -9.37 11.62 -0.84
N MET A 131 -10.26 11.61 0.16
CA MET A 131 -10.46 10.42 1.01
C MET A 131 -11.09 9.27 0.24
N THR A 132 -12.01 9.57 -0.68
CA THR A 132 -12.57 8.56 -1.59
C THR A 132 -11.48 7.95 -2.48
N TYR A 133 -10.54 8.77 -2.98
CA TYR A 133 -9.39 8.28 -3.74
C TYR A 133 -8.47 7.42 -2.87
N SER A 134 -8.14 7.87 -1.67
CA SER A 134 -7.37 7.09 -0.69
C SER A 134 -7.99 5.74 -0.37
N ILE A 135 -9.31 5.66 -0.18
CA ILE A 135 -10.01 4.37 0.02
C ILE A 135 -9.80 3.47 -1.19
N ASN A 136 -9.89 4.01 -2.41
CA ASN A 136 -9.70 3.20 -3.60
C ASN A 136 -8.25 2.70 -3.75
N GLU A 137 -7.24 3.52 -3.47
CA GLU A 137 -5.83 3.10 -3.46
C GLU A 137 -5.58 1.99 -2.42
N LEU A 138 -6.17 2.11 -1.23
CA LEU A 138 -6.09 1.08 -0.19
C LEU A 138 -6.83 -0.19 -0.61
N GLN A 139 -7.96 -0.09 -1.31
CA GLN A 139 -8.70 -1.23 -1.86
C GLN A 139 -7.88 -1.94 -2.96
N LYS A 140 -7.23 -1.19 -3.85
CA LYS A 140 -6.30 -1.76 -4.86
C LYS A 140 -5.19 -2.54 -4.17
N SER A 141 -4.62 -1.95 -3.11
CA SER A 141 -3.57 -2.58 -2.29
C SER A 141 -4.05 -3.87 -1.63
N PHE A 142 -5.22 -3.83 -0.99
CA PHE A 142 -5.86 -4.99 -0.36
C PHE A 142 -6.05 -6.14 -1.36
N ASN A 143 -6.65 -5.84 -2.53
CA ASN A 143 -6.92 -6.85 -3.56
C ASN A 143 -5.64 -7.43 -4.19
N LYS A 144 -4.56 -6.65 -4.26
CA LYS A 144 -3.28 -7.11 -4.81
C LYS A 144 -2.58 -8.08 -3.86
N ILE A 145 -2.73 -7.89 -2.55
CA ILE A 145 -2.20 -8.79 -1.51
C ILE A 145 -3.03 -10.06 -1.41
N ASP A 146 -4.34 -9.97 -1.55
CA ASP A 146 -5.22 -11.16 -1.57
C ASP A 146 -4.83 -12.16 -2.69
N ARG A 147 -4.30 -11.64 -3.81
CA ARG A 147 -3.82 -12.43 -4.97
C ARG A 147 -2.31 -12.65 -4.95
N PHE A 148 -1.69 -12.64 -3.78
CA PHE A 148 -0.25 -12.68 -3.65
C PHE A 148 0.35 -14.00 -4.17
N GLU A 149 1.32 -13.87 -5.09
CA GLU A 149 2.21 -14.95 -5.50
C GLU A 149 3.66 -14.45 -5.42
N LEU A 150 4.57 -15.31 -4.93
CA LEU A 150 6.00 -14.98 -4.77
C LEU A 150 6.66 -14.54 -6.10
N THR A 151 6.20 -15.08 -7.22
CA THR A 151 6.65 -14.75 -8.58
C THR A 151 6.38 -13.28 -8.94
N MET A 152 5.35 -12.67 -8.36
CA MET A 152 4.91 -11.30 -8.60
C MET A 152 5.33 -10.33 -7.49
N LEU A 153 6.08 -10.79 -6.47
CA LEU A 153 6.42 -9.99 -5.27
C LEU A 153 6.99 -8.60 -5.61
N ASN A 154 7.93 -8.49 -6.55
CA ASN A 154 8.50 -7.20 -6.95
C ASN A 154 7.46 -6.24 -7.53
N GLU A 155 6.51 -6.76 -8.33
CA GLU A 155 5.43 -5.96 -8.91
C GLU A 155 4.44 -5.55 -7.82
N ILE A 156 4.07 -6.48 -6.94
CA ILE A 156 3.17 -6.23 -5.82
C ILE A 156 3.74 -5.15 -4.91
N LEU A 157 5.00 -5.26 -4.49
CA LEU A 157 5.64 -4.26 -3.63
C LEU A 157 5.77 -2.88 -4.31
N ALA A 158 6.03 -2.85 -5.62
CA ALA A 158 6.06 -1.61 -6.39
C ALA A 158 4.68 -0.94 -6.45
N ASP A 159 3.63 -1.70 -6.78
CA ASP A 159 2.25 -1.21 -6.83
C ASP A 159 1.79 -0.73 -5.44
N LEU A 160 2.04 -1.51 -4.38
CA LEU A 160 1.73 -1.14 -3.00
C LEU A 160 2.41 0.16 -2.59
N ARG A 161 3.70 0.32 -2.91
CA ARG A 161 4.44 1.55 -2.63
C ARG A 161 3.81 2.76 -3.31
N ILE A 162 3.36 2.61 -4.56
CA ILE A 162 2.70 3.68 -5.33
C ILE A 162 1.37 4.05 -4.66
N TRP A 163 0.50 3.08 -4.42
CA TRP A 163 -0.85 3.33 -3.89
C TRP A 163 -0.83 3.87 -2.45
N LEU A 164 0.10 3.39 -1.61
CA LEU A 164 0.29 3.93 -0.26
C LEU A 164 0.87 5.35 -0.29
N SER A 165 1.81 5.65 -1.19
CA SER A 165 2.33 7.01 -1.36
C SER A 165 1.23 7.97 -1.81
N ALA A 166 0.41 7.55 -2.79
CA ALA A 166 -0.74 8.32 -3.25
C ALA A 166 -1.75 8.57 -2.13
N THR A 167 -2.02 7.56 -1.29
CA THR A 167 -2.89 7.68 -0.11
C THR A 167 -2.39 8.77 0.86
N ILE A 168 -1.08 8.77 1.16
CA ILE A 168 -0.46 9.78 2.03
C ILE A 168 -0.56 11.17 1.40
N THR A 169 -0.23 11.30 0.12
CA THR A 169 -0.32 12.57 -0.61
C THR A 169 -1.74 13.12 -0.61
N ASN A 170 -2.76 12.28 -0.80
CA ASN A 170 -4.16 12.68 -0.74
C ASN A 170 -4.55 13.20 0.65
N GLN A 171 -4.10 12.55 1.73
CA GLN A 171 -4.34 12.98 3.10
C GLN A 171 -3.67 14.34 3.40
N GLU A 172 -2.41 14.50 2.97
CA GLU A 172 -1.68 15.76 3.13
C GLU A 172 -2.34 16.88 2.31
N THR A 173 -2.70 16.62 1.06
CA THR A 173 -3.38 17.59 0.17
C THR A 173 -4.72 18.04 0.75
N CYS A 174 -5.48 17.14 1.38
CA CYS A 174 -6.71 17.51 2.08
C CYS A 174 -6.44 18.53 3.20
N ILE A 175 -5.43 18.30 4.03
CA ILE A 175 -5.06 19.22 5.11
C ILE A 175 -4.57 20.56 4.53
N GLU A 176 -3.76 20.52 3.48
CA GLU A 176 -3.28 21.74 2.82
C GLU A 176 -4.39 22.55 2.15
N GLY A 177 -5.50 21.92 1.76
CA GLY A 177 -6.68 22.58 1.22
C GLY A 177 -7.31 23.62 2.17
N PHE A 178 -7.00 23.54 3.46
CA PHE A 178 -7.46 24.51 4.46
C PHE A 178 -6.52 25.70 4.66
N LYS A 179 -5.38 25.78 3.94
CA LYS A 179 -4.48 26.95 4.01
C LYS A 179 -5.27 28.23 3.70
N ASN A 180 -5.15 29.22 4.59
CA ASN A 180 -5.86 30.51 4.55
C ASN A 180 -7.39 30.42 4.69
N THR A 181 -7.91 29.36 5.30
CA THR A 181 -9.29 29.36 5.81
C THR A 181 -9.35 30.01 7.19
N THR A 182 -10.49 30.61 7.53
CA THR A 182 -10.68 31.35 8.80
C THR A 182 -11.29 30.52 9.92
N THR A 183 -11.51 29.22 9.68
CA THR A 183 -12.32 28.36 10.54
C THR A 183 -11.52 27.19 11.11
N ASP A 184 -12.01 26.59 12.19
CA ASP A 184 -11.35 25.45 12.86
C ASP A 184 -11.47 24.10 12.12
N ALA A 185 -12.13 24.07 10.96
CA ALA A 185 -12.35 22.85 10.19
C ALA A 185 -11.05 22.15 9.77
N GLY A 186 -10.00 22.92 9.42
CA GLY A 186 -8.70 22.35 9.05
C GLY A 186 -8.05 21.57 10.20
N GLU A 187 -8.09 22.13 11.41
CA GLU A 187 -7.57 21.45 12.60
C GLU A 187 -8.42 20.23 13.00
N LYS A 188 -9.75 20.32 12.85
CA LYS A 188 -10.64 19.16 13.05
C LYS A 188 -10.34 18.06 12.04
N MET A 189 -10.08 18.41 10.78
CA MET A 189 -9.71 17.43 9.75
C MET A 189 -8.34 16.82 9.99
N LYS A 190 -7.34 17.60 10.41
CA LYS A 190 -6.03 17.09 10.82
C LYS A 190 -6.14 16.06 11.95
N LYS A 191 -6.99 16.32 12.95
CA LYS A 191 -7.28 15.36 14.02
C LYS A 191 -7.99 14.11 13.50
N ALA A 192 -9.01 14.28 12.65
CA ALA A 192 -9.74 13.16 12.07
C ALA A 192 -8.86 12.25 11.20
N LEU A 193 -7.86 12.83 10.51
CA LEU A 193 -6.93 12.10 9.65
C LEU A 193 -5.75 11.48 10.38
N ASN A 194 -5.45 11.91 11.61
CA ASN A 194 -4.21 11.56 12.31
C ASN A 194 -3.93 10.04 12.31
N ILE A 195 -4.90 9.23 12.72
CA ILE A 195 -4.72 7.76 12.75
C ILE A 195 -4.56 7.20 11.33
N SER A 196 -5.39 7.65 10.37
CA SER A 196 -5.28 7.18 8.98
C SER A 196 -3.93 7.50 8.34
N MET A 197 -3.34 8.66 8.65
CA MET A 197 -2.02 9.06 8.18
C MET A 197 -0.91 8.21 8.79
N GLN A 198 -1.01 7.91 10.09
CA GLN A 198 -0.06 7.03 10.76
C GLN A 198 -0.13 5.61 10.17
N LEU A 199 -1.32 5.06 9.98
CA LEU A 199 -1.50 3.74 9.35
C LEU A 199 -0.97 3.70 7.92
N SER A 200 -1.20 4.75 7.12
CA SER A 200 -0.71 4.82 5.74
C SER A 200 0.83 4.88 5.69
N ARG A 201 1.45 5.65 6.61
CA ARG A 201 2.92 5.70 6.76
C ARG A 201 3.50 4.39 7.27
N ASN A 202 2.85 3.74 8.23
CA ASN A 202 3.22 2.41 8.70
C ASN A 202 3.20 1.39 7.56
N GLY A 203 2.12 1.36 6.76
CA GLY A 203 2.02 0.51 5.58
C GLY A 203 3.16 0.75 4.59
N LEU A 204 3.49 2.01 4.30
CA LEU A 204 4.59 2.35 3.40
C LEU A 204 5.96 1.90 3.94
N ALA A 205 6.19 2.05 5.24
CA ALA A 205 7.42 1.61 5.91
C ALA A 205 7.57 0.08 5.83
N ILE A 206 6.51 -0.67 6.13
CA ILE A 206 6.47 -2.14 6.03
C ILE A 206 6.80 -2.60 4.61
N VAL A 207 6.13 -2.04 3.60
CA VAL A 207 6.37 -2.38 2.18
C VAL A 207 7.79 -2.04 1.76
N THR A 208 8.33 -0.92 2.23
CA THR A 208 9.70 -0.50 1.94
C THR A 208 10.72 -1.45 2.54
N GLU A 209 10.53 -1.90 3.78
CA GLU A 209 11.44 -2.82 4.45
C GLU A 209 11.38 -4.23 3.84
N LEU A 210 10.18 -4.72 3.51
CA LEU A 210 9.99 -5.97 2.78
C LEU A 210 10.73 -5.96 1.43
N SER A 211 10.67 -4.83 0.72
CA SER A 211 11.40 -4.66 -0.55
C SER A 211 12.91 -4.75 -0.36
N LYS A 212 13.47 -4.12 0.69
CA LYS A 212 14.91 -4.20 0.98
C LYS A 212 15.35 -5.62 1.32
N GLY A 213 14.67 -6.28 2.26
CA GLY A 213 15.03 -7.64 2.69
C GLY A 213 14.97 -8.63 1.53
N PHE A 214 13.99 -8.50 0.63
CA PHE A 214 13.95 -9.34 -0.56
C PHE A 214 15.09 -9.06 -1.53
N HIS A 215 15.49 -7.80 -1.73
CA HIS A 215 16.63 -7.46 -2.56
C HIS A 215 17.94 -8.04 -2.03
N GLU A 216 18.14 -8.06 -0.72
CA GLU A 216 19.33 -8.63 -0.08
C GLU A 216 19.41 -10.15 -0.27
N LEU A 217 18.32 -10.88 -0.01
CA LEU A 217 18.24 -12.33 -0.22
C LEU A 217 18.46 -12.74 -1.69
N ASN A 218 18.00 -11.92 -2.64
CA ASN A 218 18.15 -12.18 -4.07
C ASN A 218 19.57 -11.87 -4.58
N VAL A 219 20.36 -11.10 -3.83
CA VAL A 219 21.79 -10.83 -4.10
C VAL A 219 22.65 -11.99 -3.60
N GLU A 220 22.32 -12.59 -2.46
CA GLU A 220 23.04 -13.74 -1.91
C GLU A 220 22.84 -15.02 -2.75
N GLY A 221 21.64 -15.21 -3.33
CA GLY A 221 21.36 -16.34 -4.23
C GLY A 221 21.90 -16.22 -5.67
N ARG A 222 22.50 -15.09 -6.06
CA ARG A 222 22.77 -14.76 -7.47
C ARG A 222 24.20 -14.29 -7.77
N GLN A 223 25.18 -14.91 -7.14
CA GLN A 223 26.62 -14.76 -7.45
C GLN A 223 27.06 -15.31 -8.84
N ARG A 224 26.18 -15.51 -9.84
CA ARG A 224 26.60 -16.04 -11.16
C ARG A 224 26.24 -15.27 -12.43
N ARG A 225 25.48 -14.18 -12.42
CA ARG A 225 25.34 -13.32 -13.62
C ARG A 225 25.10 -11.87 -13.25
N ARG A 226 26.18 -11.12 -12.95
CA ARG A 226 26.13 -9.66 -12.98
C ARG A 226 25.94 -9.21 -14.43
N ARG A 227 24.72 -8.83 -14.79
CA ARG A 227 24.48 -7.92 -15.91
C ARG A 227 24.33 -6.54 -15.30
N LEU A 228 25.32 -5.67 -15.52
CA LEU A 228 25.29 -4.26 -15.14
C LEU A 228 24.00 -3.62 -15.67
N LEU A 229 23.07 -3.31 -14.76
CA LEU A 229 21.86 -2.57 -15.06
C LEU A 229 22.12 -1.10 -14.75
N GLY A 230 22.14 -0.29 -15.80
CA GLY A 230 22.21 1.17 -15.68
C GLY A 230 21.10 1.71 -14.79
N LYS A 231 21.46 2.75 -14.03
CA LYS A 231 20.58 3.67 -13.28
C LYS A 231 19.21 3.78 -13.97
N LYS A 232 18.20 3.08 -13.48
CA LYS A 232 16.81 3.40 -13.79
C LYS A 232 16.38 4.42 -12.75
N GLU A 233 16.37 5.68 -13.14
CA GLU A 233 15.54 6.67 -12.46
C GLU A 233 14.12 6.11 -12.38
N VAL A 234 13.58 6.10 -11.16
CA VAL A 234 12.16 5.85 -10.92
C VAL A 234 11.42 7.03 -11.56
N THR A 235 10.90 6.81 -12.76
CA THR A 235 10.07 7.80 -13.44
C THR A 235 8.73 7.81 -12.72
N VAL A 236 8.54 8.81 -11.87
CA VAL A 236 7.26 9.10 -11.23
C VAL A 236 6.31 9.62 -12.32
N ILE A 237 5.38 8.73 -12.68
CA ILE A 237 4.03 8.84 -13.25
C ILE A 237 3.84 7.53 -14.06
N GLY A 238 3.20 6.52 -13.45
CA GLY A 238 2.77 5.29 -14.13
C GLY A 238 3.84 4.22 -14.43
N GLY A 239 4.80 4.00 -13.53
CA GLY A 239 5.94 3.11 -13.79
C GLY A 239 5.66 1.61 -13.70
N LYS A 240 5.20 0.97 -14.79
CA LYS A 240 5.35 -0.48 -15.01
C LYS A 240 6.59 -0.80 -15.88
N PRO A 241 7.17 -2.00 -15.78
CA PRO A 241 8.41 -2.37 -16.48
C PRO A 241 8.24 -2.32 -18.01
N LYS A 242 9.39 -2.26 -18.71
CA LYS A 242 9.60 -2.06 -20.16
C LYS A 242 8.78 -2.95 -21.12
N SER A 243 8.02 -3.91 -20.62
CA SER A 243 7.11 -4.77 -21.39
C SER A 243 5.68 -4.23 -21.48
N ASP A 244 5.33 -3.20 -20.69
CA ASP A 244 3.98 -2.65 -20.73
C ASP A 244 3.82 -1.64 -21.87
N LEU A 245 2.75 -1.81 -22.63
CA LEU A 245 2.38 -1.02 -23.81
C LEU A 245 2.33 0.48 -23.49
N SER A 246 2.03 0.84 -22.22
CA SER A 246 2.03 2.19 -21.69
C SER A 246 3.40 2.89 -21.75
N SER A 247 4.48 2.19 -21.38
CA SER A 247 5.85 2.74 -21.44
C SER A 247 6.34 2.95 -22.88
N ILE A 248 5.94 2.04 -23.78
CA ILE A 248 6.18 2.15 -25.22
C ILE A 248 5.38 3.33 -25.78
N PHE A 249 4.13 3.51 -25.34
CA PHE A 249 3.25 4.59 -25.75
C PHE A 249 3.77 5.96 -25.29
N SER A 250 4.14 6.13 -24.03
CA SER A 250 4.69 7.39 -23.51
C SER A 250 5.96 7.78 -24.25
N ARG A 251 6.83 6.80 -24.57
CA ARG A 251 8.07 7.04 -25.31
C ARG A 251 7.81 7.35 -26.80
N ARG A 252 6.80 6.71 -27.42
CA ARG A 252 6.37 6.98 -28.80
C ARG A 252 5.63 8.31 -28.95
N LEU A 253 4.80 8.69 -27.97
CA LEU A 253 4.12 9.99 -27.92
C LEU A 253 5.12 11.14 -27.82
N LEU A 254 6.15 11.00 -27.00
CA LEU A 254 7.24 11.99 -26.88
C LEU A 254 8.15 12.04 -28.13
N GLN A 255 8.15 10.99 -28.96
CA GLN A 255 8.93 10.92 -30.21
C GLN A 255 8.10 11.22 -31.46
N ALA A 256 6.80 11.45 -31.32
CA ALA A 256 5.90 11.69 -32.44
C ALA A 256 6.05 13.13 -32.97
N ASN A 257 6.99 13.33 -33.90
CA ASN A 257 6.91 14.46 -34.82
C ASN A 257 5.69 14.25 -35.74
N GLN A 258 4.83 15.26 -35.81
CA GLN A 258 3.47 15.24 -36.41
C GLN A 258 3.40 14.88 -37.92
N HIS A 259 4.49 14.49 -38.57
CA HIS A 259 4.58 14.30 -40.03
C HIS A 259 5.13 12.95 -40.51
N THR A 260 5.16 11.92 -39.68
CA THR A 260 5.47 10.56 -40.18
C THR A 260 4.25 9.64 -40.06
N GLN A 261 3.99 8.92 -41.14
CA GLN A 261 2.91 7.94 -41.37
C GLN A 261 2.87 6.76 -40.37
N ASN A 262 3.67 6.81 -39.29
CA ASN A 262 3.76 5.85 -38.18
C ASN A 262 3.35 6.48 -36.82
N GLY A 263 2.65 7.61 -36.83
CA GLY A 263 2.16 8.31 -35.65
C GLY A 263 1.06 7.54 -34.90
N VAL A 264 0.99 7.74 -33.58
CA VAL A 264 -0.07 7.20 -32.73
C VAL A 264 -1.43 7.68 -33.24
N LYS A 265 -2.28 6.74 -33.70
CA LYS A 265 -3.64 7.04 -34.14
C LYS A 265 -4.45 7.54 -32.95
N ALA A 266 -4.95 8.77 -33.04
CA ALA A 266 -5.86 9.31 -32.04
C ALA A 266 -7.22 8.61 -32.12
N ASP A 267 -7.79 8.29 -30.96
CA ASP A 267 -9.18 7.82 -30.86
C ASP A 267 -10.15 8.98 -31.06
N VAL A 268 -9.74 10.19 -30.65
CA VAL A 268 -10.55 11.40 -30.77
C VAL A 268 -9.68 12.62 -31.04
N VAL A 269 -10.21 13.56 -31.82
CA VAL A 269 -9.57 14.85 -32.09
C VAL A 269 -10.43 15.98 -31.56
N VAL A 270 -9.83 16.87 -30.76
CA VAL A 270 -10.43 18.12 -30.30
C VAL A 270 -9.90 19.27 -31.14
N ALA A 271 -10.78 20.06 -31.74
CA ALA A 271 -10.43 21.23 -32.52
C ALA A 271 -11.50 22.34 -32.40
N LYS A 272 -11.09 23.53 -31.94
CA LYS A 272 -11.99 24.69 -31.79
C LYS A 272 -12.64 25.16 -33.09
N ASP A 273 -11.91 25.06 -34.19
CA ASP A 273 -12.36 25.41 -35.54
C ASP A 273 -13.43 24.44 -36.09
N GLY A 274 -13.71 23.33 -35.39
CA GLY A 274 -14.67 22.31 -35.81
C GLY A 274 -14.09 21.28 -36.80
N SER A 275 -12.80 21.31 -37.09
CA SER A 275 -12.12 20.34 -37.95
C SER A 275 -11.82 18.98 -37.26
N GLY A 276 -12.24 18.84 -36.01
CA GLY A 276 -12.10 17.64 -35.18
C GLY A 276 -13.46 17.04 -34.79
N GLY A 277 -13.44 15.96 -34.00
CA GLY A 277 -14.65 15.32 -33.49
C GLY A 277 -15.35 16.12 -32.38
N PHE A 278 -14.62 16.97 -31.65
CA PHE A 278 -15.16 17.79 -30.56
C PHE A 278 -14.56 19.21 -30.59
N LYS A 279 -15.36 20.21 -30.19
CA LYS A 279 -14.87 21.60 -30.03
C LYS A 279 -14.31 21.87 -28.62
N LYS A 280 -14.74 21.09 -27.65
CA LYS A 280 -14.38 21.19 -26.23
C LYS A 280 -13.61 19.97 -25.77
N ILE A 281 -12.64 20.16 -24.90
CA ILE A 281 -11.87 19.07 -24.31
C ILE A 281 -12.76 18.22 -23.39
N LYS A 282 -13.66 18.87 -22.63
CA LYS A 282 -14.59 18.18 -21.73
C LYS A 282 -15.46 17.13 -22.45
N ASP A 283 -15.92 17.45 -23.65
CA ASP A 283 -16.76 16.53 -24.43
C ASP A 283 -15.98 15.30 -24.91
N ALA A 284 -14.70 15.47 -25.24
CA ALA A 284 -13.82 14.36 -25.57
C ALA A 284 -13.50 13.48 -24.34
N ILE A 285 -13.31 14.10 -23.16
CA ILE A 285 -13.11 13.36 -21.90
C ILE A 285 -14.33 12.49 -21.58
N ASN A 286 -15.54 13.02 -21.78
CA ASN A 286 -16.78 12.26 -21.56
C ASN A 286 -16.92 11.04 -22.48
N ARG A 287 -16.12 10.95 -23.55
CA ARG A 287 -16.11 9.80 -24.46
C ARG A 287 -15.15 8.69 -24.01
N ILE A 288 -14.30 8.95 -23.01
CA ILE A 288 -13.35 7.96 -22.49
C ILE A 288 -14.14 6.78 -21.90
N PRO A 289 -13.93 5.54 -22.40
CA PRO A 289 -14.56 4.37 -21.79
C PRO A 289 -14.06 4.18 -20.35
N LEU A 290 -14.99 4.00 -19.42
CA LEU A 290 -14.66 3.72 -18.01
C LEU A 290 -13.93 2.37 -17.89
N ASN A 291 -12.93 2.29 -17.02
CA ASN A 291 -12.10 1.08 -16.80
C ASN A 291 -11.47 0.50 -18.08
N ALA A 292 -11.05 1.36 -19.02
CA ALA A 292 -10.44 0.91 -20.26
C ALA A 292 -9.09 0.19 -20.00
N THR A 293 -8.91 -0.99 -20.61
CA THR A 293 -7.66 -1.76 -20.53
C THR A 293 -6.58 -1.26 -21.50
N LYS A 294 -6.95 -0.39 -22.44
CA LYS A 294 -6.07 0.20 -23.45
C LYS A 294 -6.06 1.72 -23.29
N PRO A 295 -4.92 2.39 -23.58
CA PRO A 295 -4.86 3.84 -23.56
C PRO A 295 -5.83 4.42 -24.58
N PHE A 296 -6.56 5.45 -24.18
CA PHE A 296 -7.45 6.22 -25.03
C PHE A 296 -6.77 7.56 -25.36
N VAL A 297 -6.51 7.79 -26.64
CA VAL A 297 -5.69 8.91 -27.13
C VAL A 297 -6.57 10.04 -27.60
N ILE A 298 -6.58 11.14 -26.86
CA ILE A 298 -7.21 12.40 -27.27
C ILE A 298 -6.13 13.31 -27.85
N TYR A 299 -6.25 13.64 -29.13
CA TYR A 299 -5.39 14.63 -29.79
C TYR A 299 -6.06 16.00 -29.75
N ILE A 300 -5.40 16.98 -29.13
CA ILE A 300 -5.91 18.35 -29.01
C ILE A 300 -5.14 19.22 -30.00
N LYS A 301 -5.84 19.76 -31.01
CA LYS A 301 -5.24 20.74 -31.94
C LYS A 301 -4.88 22.01 -31.20
N GLU A 302 -3.86 22.70 -31.72
CA GLU A 302 -3.41 23.98 -31.19
C GLU A 302 -4.56 24.97 -31.01
N GLY A 303 -4.53 25.71 -29.91
CA GLY A 303 -5.58 26.64 -29.53
C GLY A 303 -5.63 26.84 -28.02
N VAL A 304 -6.22 27.96 -27.60
CA VAL A 304 -6.45 28.27 -26.19
C VAL A 304 -7.80 27.67 -25.80
N TYR A 305 -7.86 26.76 -24.82
CA TYR A 305 -9.12 26.16 -24.33
C TYR A 305 -9.36 26.60 -22.89
N GLU A 306 -10.38 27.43 -22.66
CA GLU A 306 -10.74 27.93 -21.33
C GLU A 306 -11.82 27.03 -20.73
N GLU A 307 -11.39 25.90 -20.15
CA GLU A 307 -12.28 24.88 -19.58
C GLU A 307 -11.76 24.40 -18.22
N ASN A 308 -12.67 24.20 -17.27
CA ASN A 308 -12.37 23.46 -16.04
C ASN A 308 -12.59 21.97 -16.30
N LEU A 309 -11.49 21.22 -16.36
CA LEU A 309 -11.50 19.78 -16.62
C LEU A 309 -11.54 19.00 -15.31
N GLU A 310 -12.46 18.05 -15.22
CA GLU A 310 -12.58 17.14 -14.09
C GLU A 310 -12.32 15.71 -14.56
N PHE A 311 -11.31 15.07 -13.99
CA PHE A 311 -10.99 13.69 -14.26
C PHE A 311 -11.53 12.81 -13.12
N GLY A 312 -12.64 12.13 -13.38
CA GLY A 312 -13.17 11.11 -12.47
C GLY A 312 -12.27 9.88 -12.38
N TYR A 313 -12.11 9.36 -11.17
CA TYR A 313 -11.25 8.20 -10.89
C TYR A 313 -11.59 6.94 -11.71
N ARG A 314 -12.87 6.79 -12.11
CA ARG A 314 -13.33 5.67 -12.99
C ARG A 314 -12.75 5.72 -14.41
N MET A 315 -12.07 6.80 -14.79
CA MET A 315 -11.36 6.94 -16.07
C MET A 315 -9.89 6.49 -15.99
N ILE A 316 -9.42 6.04 -14.82
CA ILE A 316 -8.03 5.62 -14.59
C ILE A 316 -8.03 4.15 -14.18
N ASN A 317 -7.31 3.32 -14.93
CA ASN A 317 -7.07 1.90 -14.61
C ASN A 317 -6.03 1.77 -13.50
#